data_AF-A0A8S0FLH3-F1
#
_entry.id   AF-A0A8S0FLH3-F1
#
_cell.length_a   1.000
_cell.length_b   1.000
_cell.length_c   1.000
_cell.angle_alpha   90.00
_cell.angle_beta   90.00
_cell.angle_gamma   90.00
#
_symmetry.space_group_name_H-M   'P 1'
#
loop_
_entity.id
_entity.type
_entity.pdbx_description
1 polymer ?
#
loop_
_entity_poly.entity_id
_entity_poly.type
_entity_poly.pdbx_seq_one_letter_code
_entity_poly.pdbx_strand_id
1 'polypeptide(L)'
;MPLLDKLREQYGVGPVCSEQHIAPSTYYHCQQQRHHPDKRSARCQRDDWLKREIQRVYDENHQVYGVRKVWRQLLREGIGQGGQMYSGAPHGGYGTCRCSPG
;
A
#
# COMPACT_ATOMS: atom_id res chain seq x y z
N MET A 1 6.45 -2.80 9.31
CA MET A 1 6.93 -4.05 8.67
C MET A 1 6.95 -5.11 9.77
N PRO A 2 6.11 -6.17 9.75
CA PRO A 2 5.77 -6.92 10.97
C PRO A 2 6.96 -7.53 11.72
N LEU A 3 7.95 -8.04 10.99
CA LEU A 3 9.18 -8.59 11.56
C LEU A 3 10.06 -7.49 12.17
N LEU A 4 10.29 -6.39 11.44
CA LEU A 4 11.03 -5.22 11.95
C LEU A 4 10.33 -4.58 13.16
N ASP A 5 9.01 -4.54 13.17
CA ASP A 5 8.24 -3.92 14.25
C ASP A 5 8.37 -4.70 15.56
N LYS A 6 8.51 -6.03 15.51
CA LYS A 6 8.81 -6.88 16.68
C LYS A 6 10.26 -6.73 17.12
N LEU A 7 11.19 -6.77 16.17
CA LEU A 7 12.62 -6.71 16.48
C LEU A 7 13.06 -5.33 16.99
N ARG A 8 12.37 -4.24 16.59
CA ARG A 8 12.68 -2.90 17.11
C ARG A 8 12.44 -2.76 18.61
N GLU A 9 11.48 -3.52 19.17
CA GLU A 9 11.16 -3.47 20.61
C GLU A 9 12.31 -4.07 21.44
N GLN A 10 13.05 -5.02 20.87
CA GLN A 10 14.14 -5.71 21.54
C GLN A 10 15.53 -5.09 21.24
N TYR A 11 15.78 -4.65 20.01
CA TYR A 11 17.11 -4.22 19.55
C TYR A 11 17.16 -2.80 19.00
N GLY A 12 16.02 -2.11 18.89
CA GLY A 12 15.91 -0.82 18.20
C GLY A 12 15.92 -0.95 16.67
N VAL A 13 15.59 0.14 15.98
CA VAL A 13 15.41 0.13 14.50
C VAL A 13 16.74 0.05 13.76
N GLY A 14 17.78 0.74 14.25
CA GLY A 14 19.08 0.86 13.57
C GLY A 14 19.77 -0.49 13.30
N PRO A 15 20.00 -1.32 14.33
CA PRO A 15 20.66 -2.62 14.16
C PRO A 15 19.89 -3.57 13.24
N VAL A 16 18.56 -3.61 13.36
CA VAL A 16 17.69 -4.48 12.56
C VAL A 16 17.67 -4.05 11.08
N CYS A 17 17.65 -2.74 10.83
CA CYS A 17 17.75 -2.18 9.49
C CYS A 17 19.08 -2.53 8.81
N SER A 18 20.19 -2.52 9.57
CA SER A 18 21.51 -2.89 9.07
C SER A 18 21.57 -4.36 8.62
N GLU A 19 21.06 -5.29 9.44
CA GLU A 19 21.07 -6.73 9.14
C GLU A 19 20.17 -7.08 7.93
N GLN A 20 19.01 -6.44 7.84
CA GLN A 20 18.05 -6.68 6.76
C GLN A 20 18.39 -5.92 5.46
N HIS A 21 19.50 -5.16 5.43
CA HIS A 21 19.88 -4.31 4.31
C HIS A 21 18.79 -3.29 3.92
N ILE A 22 18.07 -2.75 4.92
CA ILE A 22 17.00 -1.76 4.74
C ILE A 22 17.49 -0.44 5.33
N ALA A 23 17.45 0.64 4.56
CA ALA A 23 17.77 1.97 5.09
C ALA A 23 16.75 2.38 6.19
N PRO A 24 17.19 2.95 7.33
CA PRO A 24 16.27 3.43 8.38
C PRO A 24 15.24 4.44 7.87
N SER A 25 15.61 5.28 6.90
CA SER A 25 14.70 6.23 6.25
C SER A 25 13.52 5.53 5.56
N THR A 26 13.77 4.41 4.88
CA THR A 26 12.73 3.57 4.27
C THR A 26 11.78 3.00 5.32
N TYR A 27 12.30 2.54 6.47
CA TYR A 27 11.47 2.06 7.56
C TYR A 27 10.52 3.14 8.08
N TYR A 28 11.04 4.32 8.42
CA TYR A 28 10.20 5.42 8.92
C TYR A 28 9.23 5.94 7.86
N HIS A 29 9.61 5.94 6.59
CA HIS A 29 8.71 6.28 5.49
C HIS A 29 7.54 5.29 5.40
N CYS A 30 7.81 3.98 5.47
CA CYS A 30 6.77 2.96 5.50
C CYS A 30 5.86 3.07 6.73
N GLN A 31 6.41 3.41 7.90
CA GLN A 31 5.59 3.63 9.11
C GLN A 31 4.70 4.86 8.97
N GLN A 32 5.21 5.97 8.44
CA GLN A 32 4.40 7.18 8.20
C GLN A 32 3.23 6.88 7.24
N GLN A 33 3.47 6.15 6.16
CA GLN A 33 2.40 5.72 5.25
C GLN A 33 1.39 4.78 5.94
N ARG A 34 1.81 3.97 6.91
CA ARG A 34 0.91 3.10 7.69
C ARG A 34 0.00 3.90 8.64
N HIS A 35 0.55 4.90 9.32
CA HIS A 35 -0.21 5.74 10.24
C HIS A 35 -1.12 6.75 9.53
N HIS A 36 -0.73 7.20 8.32
CA HIS A 36 -1.52 8.14 7.51
C HIS A 36 -1.90 7.52 6.16
N PRO A 37 -2.86 6.57 6.15
CA PRO A 37 -3.33 5.95 4.91
C PRO A 37 -3.95 6.97 3.94
N ASP A 38 -4.50 8.08 4.46
CA ASP A 38 -5.06 9.21 3.72
C ASP A 38 -4.00 10.00 2.92
N LYS A 39 -2.76 10.06 3.42
CA LYS A 39 -1.64 10.76 2.76
C LYS A 39 -0.90 9.90 1.74
N ARG A 40 -1.34 8.66 1.52
CA ARG A 40 -0.75 7.79 0.50
C ARG A 40 -1.08 8.28 -0.90
N SER A 41 -0.21 7.97 -1.85
CA SER A 41 -0.46 8.28 -3.27
C SER A 41 -1.81 7.72 -3.73
N ALA A 42 -2.45 8.38 -4.69
CA ALA A 42 -3.71 7.92 -5.28
C ALA A 42 -3.62 6.48 -5.82
N ARG A 43 -2.43 6.09 -6.32
CA ARG A 43 -2.16 4.71 -6.75
C ARG A 43 -2.24 3.73 -5.59
N CYS A 44 -1.58 4.01 -4.47
CA CYS A 44 -1.61 3.12 -3.30
C CYS A 44 -3.03 2.98 -2.72
N GLN A 45 -3.81 4.06 -2.69
CA GLN A 45 -5.20 4.01 -2.24
C GLN A 45 -6.06 3.13 -3.17
N ARG A 46 -5.86 3.27 -4.49
CA ARG A 46 -6.53 2.43 -5.49
C ARG A 46 -6.15 0.96 -5.36
N ASP A 47 -4.88 0.67 -5.10
CA ASP A 47 -4.39 -0.69 -4.88
C ASP A 47 -5.00 -1.30 -3.61
N ASP A 48 -5.14 -0.52 -2.53
CA ASP A 48 -5.77 -0.98 -1.28
C ASP A 48 -7.27 -1.27 -1.48
N TRP A 49 -7.98 -0.48 -2.28
CA TRP A 49 -9.35 -0.77 -2.68
C TRP A 49 -9.43 -2.02 -3.59
N LEU A 50 -8.57 -2.12 -4.60
CA LEU A 50 -8.55 -3.25 -5.53
C LEU A 50 -8.25 -4.57 -4.80
N LYS A 51 -7.36 -4.57 -3.80
CA LYS A 51 -7.09 -5.76 -2.97
C LYS A 51 -8.33 -6.26 -2.24
N ARG A 52 -9.16 -5.36 -1.69
CA ARG A 52 -10.42 -5.75 -1.02
C ARG A 52 -11.37 -6.40 -2.01
N GLU A 53 -11.44 -5.85 -3.21
CA GLU A 53 -12.33 -6.34 -4.26
C GLU A 53 -11.88 -7.70 -4.83
N ILE A 54 -10.56 -7.88 -5.02
CA ILE A 54 -9.96 -9.19 -5.34
C ILE A 54 -10.32 -10.22 -4.28
N GLN A 55 -10.19 -9.86 -2.99
CA GLN A 55 -10.49 -10.77 -1.88
C GLN A 55 -11.98 -11.14 -1.85
N ARG A 56 -12.89 -10.16 -2.03
CA ARG A 56 -14.33 -10.38 -2.11
C ARG A 56 -14.67 -11.40 -3.18
N VAL A 57 -14.20 -11.18 -4.42
CA VAL A 57 -14.44 -12.10 -5.53
C VAL A 57 -13.84 -13.48 -5.27
N TYR A 58 -12.66 -13.55 -4.66
CA TYR A 58 -12.02 -14.81 -4.34
C TYR A 58 -12.82 -15.63 -3.32
N ASP A 59 -13.30 -14.99 -2.25
CA ASP A 59 -14.06 -15.65 -1.19
C ASP A 59 -15.48 -16.02 -1.65
N GLU A 60 -16.16 -15.15 -2.41
CA GLU A 60 -17.48 -15.44 -3.01
C GLU A 60 -17.43 -16.62 -4.00
N ASN A 61 -16.29 -16.85 -4.65
CA ASN A 61 -16.11 -17.99 -5.55
C ASN A 61 -15.52 -19.21 -4.84
N HIS A 62 -15.64 -19.29 -3.51
CA HIS A 62 -15.18 -20.40 -2.68
C HIS A 62 -13.70 -20.73 -2.89
N GLN A 63 -12.87 -19.73 -3.22
CA GLN A 63 -11.44 -19.88 -3.46
C GLN A 63 -11.08 -20.78 -4.66
N VAL A 64 -12.07 -21.22 -5.45
CA VAL A 64 -11.89 -22.05 -6.65
C VAL A 64 -11.32 -21.23 -7.80
N TYR A 65 -11.55 -19.91 -7.78
CA TYR A 65 -11.11 -19.03 -8.85
C TYR A 65 -9.63 -18.66 -8.67
N GLY A 66 -8.79 -19.14 -9.58
CA GLY A 66 -7.43 -18.64 -9.72
C GLY A 66 -7.38 -17.22 -10.31
N VAL A 67 -6.18 -16.62 -10.29
CA VAL A 67 -5.89 -15.22 -10.68
C VAL A 67 -6.61 -14.77 -11.98
N ARG A 68 -6.54 -15.57 -13.04
CA ARG A 68 -7.14 -15.24 -14.35
C ARG A 68 -8.67 -15.20 -14.34
N LYS A 69 -9.34 -15.95 -13.46
CA LYS A 69 -10.80 -15.95 -13.34
C LYS A 69 -11.25 -14.77 -12.49
N VAL A 70 -10.58 -14.53 -11.37
CA VAL A 70 -10.82 -13.35 -10.51
C VAL A 70 -10.66 -12.06 -11.32
N TRP A 71 -9.56 -11.91 -12.08
CA TRP A 71 -9.35 -10.71 -12.90
C TRP A 71 -10.44 -10.49 -13.96
N ARG A 72 -10.91 -11.56 -14.61
CA ARG A 72 -12.03 -11.47 -15.57
C ARG A 72 -13.34 -11.07 -14.90
N GLN A 73 -13.59 -11.52 -13.69
CA GLN A 73 -14.77 -11.15 -12.92
C GLN A 73 -14.74 -9.67 -12.54
N LEU A 74 -13.61 -9.18 -12.03
CA LEU A 74 -13.40 -7.75 -11.73
C LEU A 74 -13.58 -6.87 -12.98
N LEU A 75 -13.10 -7.33 -14.14
CA LEU A 75 -13.30 -6.61 -15.40
C LEU A 75 -14.77 -6.56 -15.83
N ARG A 76 -15.56 -7.61 -15.60
CA ARG A 76 -17.01 -7.62 -15.89
C ARG A 76 -17.77 -6.64 -15.02
N GLU A 77 -17.34 -6.49 -13.78
CA GLU A 77 -17.91 -5.55 -12.81
C GLU A 77 -17.40 -4.11 -13.02
N GLY A 78 -16.59 -3.86 -14.06
CA GLY A 78 -16.12 -2.52 -14.42
C GLY A 78 -14.94 -2.00 -13.59
N ILE A 79 -14.44 -2.79 -12.63
CA ILE A 79 -13.40 -2.39 -11.65
C ILE A 79 -12.04 -2.12 -12.32
N GLY A 80 -11.78 -2.73 -13.48
CA GLY A 80 -10.56 -2.51 -14.26
C GLY A 80 -10.58 -1.29 -15.18
N GLN A 81 -11.72 -0.60 -15.33
CA GLN A 81 -11.81 0.62 -16.12
C GLN A 81 -11.58 1.83 -15.21
N GLY A 82 -10.62 2.67 -15.59
CA GLY A 82 -10.17 3.81 -14.82
C GLY A 82 -11.30 4.75 -14.41
N GLY A 83 -11.58 4.86 -13.12
CA GLY A 83 -11.95 6.15 -12.51
C GLY A 83 -13.37 6.22 -11.98
N GLN A 84 -13.49 6.10 -10.66
CA GLN A 84 -14.51 6.64 -9.73
C GLN A 84 -14.18 5.91 -8.42
N MET A 85 -13.77 6.53 -7.33
CA MET A 85 -14.36 7.69 -6.67
C MET A 85 -13.28 8.43 -5.85
N TYR A 86 -13.08 9.71 -6.14
CA TYR A 86 -12.64 10.69 -5.14
C TYR A 86 -13.40 11.99 -5.40
N SER A 87 -14.68 12.00 -5.04
CA SER A 87 -15.42 13.23 -4.78
C SER A 87 -15.08 13.67 -3.36
N GLY A 88 -14.06 14.53 -3.22
CA GLY A 88 -13.82 15.32 -2.02
C GLY A 88 -12.41 15.26 -1.45
N ALA A 89 -11.46 15.99 -2.06
CA ALA A 89 -10.34 16.56 -1.31
C ALA A 89 -9.87 17.85 -2.01
N PRO A 90 -9.89 19.02 -1.34
CA PRO A 90 -9.44 20.28 -1.91
C PRO A 90 -7.92 20.28 -2.04
N HIS A 91 -7.45 20.94 -3.09
CA HIS A 91 -6.06 21.12 -3.48
C HIS A 91 -5.15 21.53 -2.31
N GLY A 92 -4.10 20.74 -2.06
CA GLY A 92 -3.07 21.05 -1.07
C GLY A 92 -1.72 20.43 -1.45
N GLY A 93 -0.96 21.17 -2.26
CA GLY A 93 0.51 21.14 -2.38
C GLY A 93 1.23 19.79 -2.40
N TYR A 94 1.59 19.32 -3.59
CA TYR A 94 2.71 18.37 -3.75
C TYR A 94 4.02 19.06 -3.36
N GLY A 95 4.42 18.90 -2.10
CA GLY A 95 5.78 19.17 -1.66
C GLY A 95 6.71 18.21 -2.40
N THR A 96 7.46 18.73 -3.37
CA THR A 96 8.54 17.99 -4.01
C THR A 96 9.62 17.74 -2.96
N CYS A 97 9.79 16.49 -2.55
CA CYS A 97 10.93 16.06 -1.74
C CYS A 97 12.19 16.17 -2.60
N ARG A 98 12.80 17.35 -2.62
CA ARG A 98 14.09 17.59 -3.26
C ARG A 98 15.16 17.00 -2.34
N CYS A 99 15.68 15.82 -2.68
CA CYS A 99 16.87 15.26 -2.04
C CYS A 99 18.07 16.15 -2.38
N SER A 100 18.64 16.82 -1.38
CA SER A 100 19.93 17.49 -1.49
C SER A 100 21.05 16.45 -1.41
N PRO A 101 22.03 16.44 -2.34
CA PRO A 101 23.27 15.71 -2.15
C PRO A 101 24.21 16.55 -1.27
N GLY A 102 24.69 15.94 -0.19
CA GLY A 102 25.88 16.39 0.55
C GLY A 102 26.99 15.38 0.33
#